data_AF-A0A9W9GA77-F1
#
_entry.id   AF-A0A9W9GA77-F1
#
_cell.length_a   1.000
_cell.length_b   1.000
_cell.length_c   1.000
_cell.angle_alpha   90.00
_cell.angle_beta   90.00
_cell.angle_gamma   90.00
#
_symmetry.space_group_name_H-M   'P 1'
#
loop_
_entity.id
_entity.type
_entity.pdbx_description
1 polymer ?
#
loop_
_entity_poly.entity_id
_entity_poly.type
_entity_poly.pdbx_seq_one_letter_code
_entity_poly.pdbx_strand_id
1 'polypeptide(L)'
;MHIRGWWTAILALTSIAHALPQPDALLDDAPDTHNATHLTKRDGPPQHNAEIYLGSISRPRKKRAKWGPPYTYDYDPSAGEGSLIYVIDSGFDIRHSEYKTLKHVPRWIMPKSWPRGWDDTLNDPTGHGTCVGSMIAGQKFGVAKNAELVIVKTAGAERIDKREYIDNYLEALEATADDIDAVLSNPGNGFNLGDIYINMSGSVKIGVFHRAWNSHDRDRLKSIMQRLNQKAMIFACTGNVRGIDFYGEFLGTLLGYPQLWYKELPNMRLVGMATQNGYRSKKTLNAPEGHLWAIAEDVLCANNKPSEPEIKKTGSSMASPQAVGLAAQLARLPNKPKGFPDPKSDFRGFVEQMEIQLYRDSWIRPESKGKTEGGHVMAVRLISNQFLNHCDDSDGCGCVIM
;
A
#
# COMPACT_ATOMS: atom_id res chain seq x y z
N MET A 1 -53.22 19.47 23.23
CA MET A 1 -53.11 19.84 21.81
C MET A 1 -52.30 21.12 21.72
N HIS A 2 -50.97 21.03 21.64
CA HIS A 2 -50.09 22.19 21.46
C HIS A 2 -48.84 21.81 20.68
N ILE A 3 -48.69 22.45 19.52
CA ILE A 3 -47.50 22.51 18.68
C ILE A 3 -46.73 23.75 19.13
N ARG A 4 -45.45 23.62 19.48
CA ARG A 4 -44.35 24.59 19.25
C ARG A 4 -43.11 24.20 20.07
N GLY A 5 -41.94 24.20 19.43
CA GLY A 5 -40.67 24.40 20.14
C GLY A 5 -39.49 23.57 19.67
N TRP A 6 -39.02 23.72 18.42
CA TRP A 6 -37.67 23.27 18.00
C TRP A 6 -37.12 24.22 16.94
N TRP A 7 -36.67 25.41 17.34
CA TRP A 7 -35.81 26.29 16.53
C TRP A 7 -35.11 27.31 17.46
N THR A 8 -34.16 26.87 18.28
CA THR A 8 -33.15 27.74 18.93
C THR A 8 -32.11 26.89 19.67
N ALA A 9 -31.13 26.34 18.94
CA ALA A 9 -29.84 25.90 19.50
C ALA A 9 -28.80 25.67 18.39
N ILE A 10 -28.68 26.62 17.47
CA ILE A 10 -27.49 26.77 16.61
C ILE A 10 -27.14 28.24 16.72
N LEU A 11 -26.02 28.54 17.41
CA LEU A 11 -25.31 29.83 17.55
C LEU A 11 -24.87 30.05 19.00
N ALA A 12 -23.93 29.23 19.48
CA ALA A 12 -23.07 29.59 20.59
C ALA A 12 -21.87 28.64 20.61
N LEU A 13 -20.94 28.80 19.68
CA LEU A 13 -19.54 28.35 19.77
C LEU A 13 -18.67 28.98 18.65
N THR A 14 -19.01 30.20 18.24
CA THR A 14 -18.12 31.07 17.47
C THR A 14 -17.52 32.08 18.44
N SER A 15 -16.32 31.79 18.92
CA SER A 15 -15.28 32.73 19.39
C SER A 15 -14.41 32.02 20.42
N ILE A 16 -13.31 31.44 19.94
CA ILE A 16 -11.94 31.42 20.49
C ILE A 16 -11.14 30.61 19.45
N ALA A 17 -10.94 31.23 18.29
CA ALA A 17 -9.91 30.80 17.35
C ALA A 17 -8.67 31.63 17.70
N HIS A 18 -7.92 31.20 18.72
CA HIS A 18 -6.55 31.67 18.86
C HIS A 18 -5.72 30.99 17.79
N ALA A 19 -4.99 31.82 17.05
CA ALA A 19 -4.19 31.48 15.89
C ALA A 19 -3.24 30.31 16.16
N LEU A 20 -3.54 29.15 15.59
CA LEU A 20 -2.55 28.15 15.25
C LEU A 20 -1.97 28.54 13.87
N PRO A 21 -0.65 28.46 13.67
CA PRO A 21 -0.06 28.82 12.39
C PRO A 21 -0.64 27.94 11.28
N GLN A 22 -1.10 28.58 10.20
CA GLN A 22 -1.51 27.93 8.97
C GLN A 22 -0.32 27.11 8.43
N PRO A 23 -0.49 25.84 8.02
CA PRO A 23 0.60 24.99 7.55
C PRO A 23 1.11 25.34 6.14
N ASP A 24 0.62 26.41 5.52
CA ASP A 24 0.97 26.86 4.17
C ASP A 24 2.45 27.31 4.01
N ALA A 25 3.23 27.33 5.09
CA ALA A 25 4.64 27.76 5.09
C ALA A 25 5.66 26.63 5.32
N LEU A 26 5.26 25.35 5.38
CA LEU A 26 6.18 24.24 5.73
C LEU A 26 6.44 23.21 4.61
N LEU A 27 5.93 23.41 3.39
CA LEU A 27 6.13 22.46 2.28
C LEU A 27 6.88 23.01 1.06
N ASP A 28 7.11 24.33 0.96
CA ASP A 28 7.99 24.91 -0.07
C ASP A 28 9.46 24.97 0.36
N ASP A 29 9.74 24.84 1.65
CA ASP A 29 11.09 24.80 2.23
C ASP A 29 11.42 23.41 2.79
N ALA A 30 11.07 22.33 2.09
CA ALA A 30 11.82 21.10 2.29
C ALA A 30 13.27 21.44 1.91
N PRO A 31 14.22 21.52 2.86
CA PRO A 31 15.56 21.95 2.54
C PRO A 31 16.07 21.03 1.43
N ASP A 32 16.60 21.64 0.37
CA ASP A 32 17.50 20.97 -0.57
C ASP A 32 18.72 20.52 0.26
N THR A 33 18.52 19.43 0.99
CA THR A 33 19.57 18.74 1.70
C THR A 33 20.37 18.06 0.62
N HIS A 34 21.31 18.83 0.07
CA HIS A 34 22.40 18.39 -0.80
C HIS A 34 23.24 17.24 -0.19
N ASN A 35 22.84 16.67 0.96
CA ASN A 35 23.47 15.55 1.64
C ASN A 35 22.61 14.27 1.72
N ALA A 36 21.41 14.22 1.10
CA ALA A 36 20.73 12.94 0.91
C ALA A 36 21.44 12.15 -0.21
N THR A 37 22.41 11.33 0.19
CA THR A 37 23.18 10.44 -0.70
C THR A 37 22.26 9.72 -1.68
N HIS A 38 22.53 9.93 -2.96
CA HIS A 38 21.84 9.32 -4.08
C HIS A 38 21.84 7.80 -3.95
N LEU A 39 20.69 7.19 -4.21
CA LEU A 39 20.59 5.76 -4.47
C LEU A 39 21.56 5.43 -5.62
N THR A 40 22.27 4.31 -5.57
CA THR A 40 23.24 3.88 -6.61
C THR A 40 22.59 3.05 -7.70
N LYS A 41 23.06 3.19 -8.95
CA LYS A 41 22.44 2.67 -10.19
C LYS A 41 21.95 1.23 -9.97
N ARG A 42 20.70 0.93 -10.36
CA ARG A 42 20.19 -0.45 -10.39
C ARG A 42 21.05 -1.23 -11.38
N ASP A 43 21.81 -2.20 -10.87
CA ASP A 43 22.73 -3.02 -11.67
C ASP A 43 22.03 -4.26 -12.28
N GLY A 44 20.72 -4.40 -12.07
CA GLY A 44 19.90 -5.47 -12.66
C GLY A 44 19.41 -5.17 -14.08
N PRO A 45 19.25 -6.19 -14.95
CA PRO A 45 18.60 -6.02 -16.23
C PRO A 45 17.12 -5.63 -16.03
N PRO A 46 16.61 -4.63 -16.75
CA PRO A 46 15.21 -4.22 -16.62
C PRO A 46 14.27 -5.31 -17.13
N GLN A 47 13.10 -5.43 -16.53
CA GLN A 47 12.03 -6.24 -17.11
C GLN A 47 11.42 -5.48 -18.29
N HIS A 48 11.55 -6.02 -19.49
CA HIS A 48 10.89 -5.52 -20.69
C HIS A 48 9.41 -5.96 -20.74
N ASN A 49 8.59 -5.23 -21.49
CA ASN A 49 7.15 -5.49 -21.64
C ASN A 49 6.42 -5.55 -20.29
N ALA A 50 6.82 -4.69 -19.35
CA ALA A 50 6.20 -4.59 -18.05
C ALA A 50 4.80 -3.97 -18.15
N GLU A 51 4.00 -4.17 -17.12
CA GLU A 51 2.74 -3.44 -16.98
C GLU A 51 2.97 -1.95 -16.72
N ILE A 52 1.97 -1.15 -17.08
CA ILE A 52 2.05 0.31 -16.98
C ILE A 52 2.36 0.77 -15.56
N TYR A 53 1.81 0.09 -14.55
CA TYR A 53 2.03 0.46 -13.15
C TYR A 53 3.47 0.17 -12.72
N LEU A 54 4.08 -0.93 -13.15
CA LEU A 54 5.48 -1.25 -12.88
C LEU A 54 6.43 -0.23 -13.53
N GLY A 55 6.18 0.10 -14.80
CA GLY A 55 6.93 1.15 -15.48
C GLY A 55 6.71 2.53 -14.85
N SER A 56 5.55 2.75 -14.25
CA SER A 56 5.18 4.01 -13.59
C SER A 56 5.86 4.20 -12.25
N ILE A 57 5.99 3.16 -11.42
CA ILE A 57 6.65 3.25 -10.10
C ILE A 57 8.18 3.33 -10.19
N SER A 58 8.77 2.91 -11.32
CA SER A 58 10.22 2.82 -11.53
C SER A 58 10.84 3.99 -12.29
N ARG A 59 10.04 4.97 -12.73
CA ARG A 59 10.50 6.08 -13.60
C ARG A 59 10.11 7.46 -13.07
N PRO A 60 10.93 8.49 -13.30
CA PRO A 60 10.67 9.84 -12.81
C PRO A 60 9.59 10.57 -13.63
N ARG A 61 8.88 11.49 -12.97
CA ARG A 61 7.82 12.31 -13.58
C ARG A 61 8.24 13.04 -14.85
N LYS A 62 9.42 13.68 -14.86
CA LYS A 62 9.86 14.53 -15.98
C LYS A 62 10.02 13.77 -17.30
N LYS A 63 10.12 12.43 -17.26
CA LYS A 63 10.24 11.56 -18.45
C LYS A 63 8.90 10.95 -18.89
N ARG A 64 7.80 11.13 -18.13
CA ARG A 64 6.48 10.53 -18.45
C ARG A 64 5.75 11.18 -19.63
N ALA A 65 6.09 12.42 -20.01
CA ALA A 65 5.41 13.14 -21.08
C ALA A 65 5.61 12.55 -22.50
N LYS A 66 6.59 11.64 -22.68
CA LYS A 66 6.92 10.99 -23.96
C LYS A 66 6.65 9.49 -23.97
N TRP A 67 5.78 8.99 -23.09
CA TRP A 67 5.71 7.56 -22.78
C TRP A 67 4.49 6.86 -23.39
N GLY A 68 4.76 5.80 -24.14
CA GLY A 68 3.81 4.80 -24.62
C GLY A 68 4.43 3.40 -24.50
N PRO A 69 3.65 2.33 -24.68
CA PRO A 69 4.18 0.96 -24.64
C PRO A 69 5.24 0.74 -25.75
N PRO A 70 6.17 -0.22 -25.58
CA PRO A 70 6.32 -1.11 -24.43
C PRO A 70 6.96 -0.43 -23.21
N TYR A 71 6.55 -0.86 -22.02
CA TYR A 71 7.06 -0.34 -20.76
C TYR A 71 8.20 -1.20 -20.23
N THR A 72 9.13 -0.58 -19.50
CA THR A 72 10.16 -1.32 -18.74
C THR A 72 9.97 -1.08 -17.26
N TYR A 73 10.19 -2.12 -16.48
CA TYR A 73 10.29 -2.03 -15.03
C TYR A 73 11.75 -2.14 -14.63
N ASP A 74 12.29 -1.01 -14.20
CA ASP A 74 13.63 -0.95 -13.62
C ASP A 74 13.46 -1.28 -12.12
N TYR A 75 14.23 -2.22 -11.57
CA TYR A 75 14.21 -2.58 -10.16
C TYR A 75 15.57 -3.12 -9.70
N ASP A 76 15.81 -3.13 -8.40
CA ASP A 76 17.01 -3.74 -7.83
C ASP A 76 16.87 -5.27 -7.81
N PRO A 77 17.90 -6.05 -8.18
CA PRO A 77 17.83 -7.52 -8.19
C PRO A 77 17.45 -8.16 -6.85
N SER A 78 17.68 -7.50 -5.71
CA SER A 78 17.16 -7.97 -4.41
C SER A 78 15.65 -8.13 -4.44
N ALA A 79 14.93 -7.28 -5.18
CA ALA A 79 13.49 -7.33 -5.42
C ALA A 79 12.65 -7.64 -4.17
N GLY A 80 13.03 -7.08 -3.01
CA GLY A 80 12.33 -7.26 -1.73
C GLY A 80 12.75 -8.48 -0.92
N GLU A 81 13.80 -9.19 -1.30
CA GLU A 81 14.37 -10.32 -0.55
C GLU A 81 14.65 -9.96 0.91
N GLY A 82 14.26 -10.87 1.82
CA GLY A 82 14.30 -10.64 3.25
C GLY A 82 13.12 -9.81 3.78
N SER A 83 12.12 -9.47 2.97
CA SER A 83 10.85 -8.90 3.46
C SER A 83 9.79 -9.99 3.61
N LEU A 84 8.96 -9.90 4.64
CA LEU A 84 7.82 -10.78 4.87
C LEU A 84 6.52 -10.00 4.68
N ILE A 85 5.71 -10.42 3.70
CA ILE A 85 4.45 -9.75 3.34
C ILE A 85 3.27 -10.67 3.64
N TYR A 86 2.42 -10.26 4.58
CA TYR A 86 1.13 -10.91 4.85
C TYR A 86 0.09 -10.40 3.85
N VAL A 87 -0.46 -11.31 3.06
CA VAL A 87 -1.51 -11.03 2.07
C VAL A 87 -2.84 -11.48 2.66
N ILE A 88 -3.59 -10.54 3.21
CA ILE A 88 -4.92 -10.79 3.79
C ILE A 88 -5.96 -10.64 2.68
N ASP A 89 -6.39 -11.78 2.12
CA ASP A 89 -7.29 -11.81 0.96
C ASP A 89 -8.07 -13.13 0.89
N SER A 90 -8.65 -13.44 -0.27
CA SER A 90 -9.50 -14.59 -0.58
C SER A 90 -8.77 -15.92 -0.79
N GLY A 91 -7.43 -15.91 -0.88
CA GLY A 91 -6.61 -17.10 -1.07
C GLY A 91 -5.43 -16.85 -2.00
N PHE A 92 -4.79 -17.92 -2.48
CA PHE A 92 -3.69 -17.85 -3.43
C PHE A 92 -3.53 -19.16 -4.21
N ASP A 93 -3.61 -19.13 -5.55
CA ASP A 93 -3.33 -20.32 -6.37
C ASP A 93 -1.84 -20.44 -6.71
N ILE A 94 -1.06 -21.10 -5.83
CA ILE A 94 0.39 -21.29 -6.00
C ILE A 94 0.78 -21.98 -7.31
N ARG A 95 -0.14 -22.72 -7.95
CA ARG A 95 0.13 -23.41 -9.22
C ARG A 95 0.18 -22.47 -10.42
N HIS A 96 -0.27 -21.23 -10.26
CA HIS A 96 -0.26 -20.23 -11.32
C HIS A 96 1.18 -19.95 -11.80
N SER A 97 1.37 -19.75 -13.11
CA SER A 97 2.69 -19.55 -13.72
C SER A 97 3.46 -18.37 -13.13
N GLU A 98 2.76 -17.32 -12.70
CA GLU A 98 3.34 -16.15 -12.03
C GLU A 98 4.19 -16.51 -10.79
N TYR A 99 3.92 -17.64 -10.14
CA TYR A 99 4.57 -17.99 -8.87
C TYR A 99 5.67 -19.04 -8.99
N LYS A 100 5.95 -19.52 -10.21
CA LYS A 100 7.00 -20.52 -10.45
C LYS A 100 8.41 -20.04 -10.11
N THR A 101 8.59 -18.72 -9.94
CA THR A 101 9.87 -18.09 -9.65
C THR A 101 9.99 -17.54 -8.24
N LEU A 102 9.00 -17.79 -7.38
CA LEU A 102 9.10 -17.41 -5.96
C LEU A 102 10.31 -18.10 -5.33
N LYS A 103 11.15 -17.30 -4.64
CA LYS A 103 12.29 -17.84 -3.89
C LYS A 103 11.86 -18.70 -2.70
N HIS A 104 10.72 -18.38 -2.11
CA HIS A 104 10.18 -19.05 -0.93
C HIS A 104 8.78 -19.54 -1.24
N VAL A 105 8.48 -20.78 -0.84
CA VAL A 105 7.09 -21.28 -0.84
C VAL A 105 6.33 -20.47 0.21
N PRO A 106 5.20 -19.82 -0.15
CA PRO A 106 4.40 -19.08 0.82
C PRO A 106 4.00 -19.95 2.01
N ARG A 107 3.77 -19.31 3.16
CA ARG A 107 3.05 -19.92 4.29
C ARG A 107 1.58 -19.56 4.23
N TRP A 108 0.73 -20.34 4.90
CA TRP A 108 -0.70 -20.06 4.99
C TRP A 108 -1.15 -19.92 6.43
N ILE A 109 -1.99 -18.92 6.67
CA ILE A 109 -2.78 -18.74 7.88
C ILE A 109 -4.24 -18.93 7.48
N MET A 110 -4.87 -19.94 8.08
CA MET A 110 -6.25 -20.32 7.84
C MET A 110 -7.01 -20.18 9.16
N PRO A 111 -8.05 -19.32 9.23
CA PRO A 111 -8.96 -19.27 10.37
C PRO A 111 -9.58 -20.64 10.64
N LYS A 112 -10.05 -20.87 11.86
CA LYS A 112 -10.80 -22.09 12.21
C LYS A 112 -12.27 -21.93 11.87
N SER A 113 -12.79 -20.74 12.11
CA SER A 113 -14.16 -20.37 11.78
C SER A 113 -14.27 -20.12 10.29
N TRP A 114 -14.90 -21.04 9.57
CA TRP A 114 -15.27 -20.86 8.17
C TRP A 114 -16.78 -20.81 8.03
N PRO A 115 -17.30 -19.85 7.24
CA PRO A 115 -18.72 -19.83 7.02
C PRO A 115 -19.21 -21.03 6.20
N ARG A 116 -20.46 -21.43 6.44
CA ARG A 116 -21.00 -22.63 5.78
C ARG A 116 -20.97 -22.51 4.25
N GLY A 117 -20.41 -23.53 3.59
CA GLY A 117 -20.32 -23.60 2.13
C GLY A 117 -19.21 -22.73 1.54
N TRP A 118 -18.34 -22.17 2.38
CA TRP A 118 -17.12 -21.51 1.93
C TRP A 118 -15.98 -22.51 1.70
N ASP A 119 -15.07 -22.17 0.80
CA ASP A 119 -13.87 -22.95 0.53
C ASP A 119 -12.80 -22.70 1.61
N ASP A 120 -12.59 -23.70 2.46
CA ASP A 120 -11.60 -23.74 3.54
C ASP A 120 -10.29 -24.43 3.11
N THR A 121 -10.12 -24.68 1.81
CA THR A 121 -8.87 -25.21 1.25
C THR A 121 -7.85 -24.11 0.98
N LEU A 122 -6.62 -24.46 0.57
CA LEU A 122 -5.59 -23.48 0.22
C LEU A 122 -5.82 -22.77 -1.14
N ASN A 123 -6.86 -23.14 -1.88
CA ASN A 123 -7.15 -22.58 -3.21
C ASN A 123 -7.69 -21.14 -3.14
N ASP A 124 -7.80 -20.49 -4.30
CA ASP A 124 -8.49 -19.20 -4.45
C ASP A 124 -9.58 -19.29 -5.54
N PRO A 125 -10.80 -19.73 -5.18
CA PRO A 125 -11.90 -19.83 -6.13
C PRO A 125 -12.38 -18.46 -6.63
N THR A 126 -12.05 -17.35 -5.95
CA THR A 126 -12.45 -16.00 -6.38
C THR A 126 -11.44 -15.36 -7.34
N GLY A 127 -10.17 -15.75 -7.22
CA GLY A 127 -9.04 -15.21 -7.97
C GLY A 127 -8.57 -13.83 -7.54
N HIS A 128 -9.19 -13.21 -6.53
CA HIS A 128 -8.80 -11.87 -6.09
C HIS A 128 -7.44 -11.89 -5.38
N GLY A 129 -7.23 -12.84 -4.47
CA GLY A 129 -5.98 -12.96 -3.71
C GLY A 129 -4.81 -13.43 -4.58
N THR A 130 -5.10 -14.28 -5.57
CA THR A 130 -4.17 -14.64 -6.65
C THR A 130 -3.77 -13.41 -7.46
N CYS A 131 -4.73 -12.60 -7.91
CA CYS A 131 -4.41 -11.35 -8.59
C CYS A 131 -3.52 -10.43 -7.71
N VAL A 132 -3.90 -10.20 -6.45
CA VAL A 132 -3.16 -9.36 -5.48
C VAL A 132 -1.75 -9.89 -5.26
N GLY A 133 -1.59 -11.18 -4.95
CA GLY A 133 -0.29 -11.81 -4.74
C GLY A 133 0.61 -11.75 -5.97
N SER A 134 0.04 -11.85 -7.18
CA SER A 134 0.80 -11.70 -8.42
C SER A 134 1.36 -10.28 -8.60
N MET A 135 0.63 -9.25 -8.17
CA MET A 135 1.11 -7.87 -8.21
C MET A 135 2.16 -7.57 -7.13
N ILE A 136 2.21 -8.37 -6.06
CA ILE A 136 3.25 -8.27 -5.03
C ILE A 136 4.52 -8.97 -5.50
N ALA A 137 4.48 -10.29 -5.73
CA ALA A 137 5.68 -11.11 -5.93
C ALA A 137 5.67 -11.96 -7.23
N GLY A 138 4.68 -11.79 -8.10
CA GLY A 138 4.62 -12.53 -9.36
C GLY A 138 5.77 -12.21 -10.31
N GLN A 139 6.14 -13.18 -11.15
CA GLN A 139 7.24 -13.02 -12.11
C GLN A 139 6.99 -11.85 -13.06
N LYS A 140 5.81 -11.76 -13.68
CA LYS A 140 5.46 -10.72 -14.65
C LYS A 140 4.92 -9.47 -13.96
N PHE A 141 4.05 -9.64 -12.96
CA PHE A 141 3.28 -8.55 -12.37
C PHE A 141 3.86 -8.02 -11.05
N GLY A 142 4.76 -8.77 -10.41
CA GLY A 142 5.24 -8.46 -9.07
C GLY A 142 6.14 -7.22 -9.02
N VAL A 143 5.89 -6.39 -8.01
CA VAL A 143 6.83 -5.35 -7.58
C VAL A 143 7.99 -5.98 -6.80
N ALA A 144 7.74 -6.62 -5.67
CA ALA A 144 8.73 -7.30 -4.83
C ALA A 144 8.83 -8.80 -5.14
N LYS A 145 9.41 -9.15 -6.29
CA LYS A 145 9.48 -10.52 -6.85
C LYS A 145 10.15 -11.55 -5.93
N ASN A 146 10.99 -11.12 -5.00
CA ASN A 146 11.73 -12.00 -4.09
C ASN A 146 11.24 -11.91 -2.62
N ALA A 147 10.18 -11.17 -2.35
CA ALA A 147 9.62 -11.12 -1.00
C ALA A 147 9.00 -12.48 -0.60
N GLU A 148 9.09 -12.81 0.69
CA GLU A 148 8.38 -13.96 1.25
C GLU A 148 6.93 -13.59 1.52
N LEU A 149 6.00 -14.48 1.15
CA LEU A 149 4.57 -14.27 1.33
C LEU A 149 4.00 -15.15 2.44
N VAL A 150 3.12 -14.58 3.26
CA VAL A 150 2.20 -15.32 4.12
C VAL A 150 0.79 -15.05 3.65
N ILE A 151 0.11 -16.08 3.16
CA ILE A 151 -1.25 -15.98 2.66
C ILE A 151 -2.20 -16.14 3.84
N VAL A 152 -2.89 -15.05 4.20
CA VAL A 152 -3.89 -15.05 5.25
C VAL A 152 -5.25 -15.10 4.58
N LYS A 153 -5.82 -16.31 4.50
CA LYS A 153 -7.08 -16.50 3.77
C LYS A 153 -8.26 -16.10 4.62
N THR A 154 -9.12 -15.27 4.06
CA THR A 154 -10.38 -14.82 4.64
C THR A 154 -11.54 -15.25 3.77
N ALA A 155 -12.71 -15.40 4.37
CA ALA A 155 -13.94 -15.62 3.64
C ALA A 155 -14.33 -14.38 2.81
N GLY A 156 -15.21 -14.53 1.83
CA GLY A 156 -15.70 -13.44 1.00
C GLY A 156 -17.00 -12.86 1.54
N ALA A 157 -17.09 -11.52 1.64
CA ALA A 157 -18.23 -10.84 2.25
C ALA A 157 -19.58 -10.95 1.50
N GLU A 158 -19.61 -11.39 0.24
CA GLU A 158 -20.76 -11.13 -0.65
C GLU A 158 -21.88 -12.18 -0.62
N ARG A 159 -21.75 -13.33 0.08
CA ARG A 159 -22.76 -14.42 0.03
C ARG A 159 -22.99 -15.20 1.34
N ILE A 160 -22.70 -14.60 2.50
CA ILE A 160 -22.53 -15.36 3.74
C ILE A 160 -23.33 -14.78 4.92
N ASP A 161 -23.64 -15.63 5.90
CA ASP A 161 -23.96 -15.17 7.25
C ASP A 161 -22.91 -14.16 7.77
N LYS A 162 -23.41 -13.01 8.19
CA LYS A 162 -22.56 -11.86 8.53
C LYS A 162 -21.74 -12.10 9.79
N ARG A 163 -22.21 -12.95 10.72
CA ARG A 163 -21.49 -13.29 11.95
C ARG A 163 -20.31 -14.20 11.67
N GLU A 164 -20.55 -15.29 10.94
CA GLU A 164 -19.50 -16.26 10.58
C GLU A 164 -18.35 -15.58 9.82
N TYR A 165 -18.66 -14.61 8.95
CA TYR A 165 -17.65 -13.80 8.27
C TYR A 165 -16.82 -12.93 9.24
N ILE A 166 -17.46 -12.28 10.23
CA ILE A 166 -16.76 -11.46 11.22
C ILE A 166 -15.82 -12.33 12.07
N ASP A 167 -16.29 -13.49 12.52
CA ASP A 167 -15.48 -14.43 13.31
C ASP A 167 -14.26 -14.91 12.51
N ASN A 168 -14.47 -15.34 11.26
CA ASN A 168 -13.39 -15.70 10.34
C ASN A 168 -12.35 -14.58 10.18
N TYR A 169 -12.81 -13.35 9.95
CA TYR A 169 -11.94 -12.20 9.72
C TYR A 169 -11.15 -11.79 10.96
N LEU A 170 -11.79 -11.80 12.14
CA LEU A 170 -11.12 -11.52 13.42
C LEU A 170 -10.08 -12.59 13.74
N GLU A 171 -10.41 -13.87 13.58
CA GLU A 171 -9.47 -14.97 13.78
C GLU A 171 -8.27 -14.89 12.82
N ALA A 172 -8.51 -14.53 11.56
CA ALA A 172 -7.43 -14.35 10.57
C ALA A 172 -6.43 -13.30 11.01
N LEU A 173 -6.92 -12.14 11.48
CA LEU A 173 -6.09 -11.03 11.92
C LEU A 173 -5.39 -11.32 13.25
N GLU A 174 -6.06 -12.00 14.17
CA GLU A 174 -5.46 -12.42 15.43
C GLU A 174 -4.33 -13.43 15.21
N ALA A 175 -4.57 -14.45 14.38
CA ALA A 175 -3.54 -15.41 13.99
C ALA A 175 -2.38 -14.75 13.23
N THR A 176 -2.66 -13.70 12.45
CA THR A 176 -1.61 -12.87 11.82
C THR A 176 -0.76 -12.15 12.86
N ALA A 177 -1.37 -11.57 13.89
CA ALA A 177 -0.64 -10.90 14.97
C ALA A 177 0.23 -11.91 15.75
N ASP A 178 -0.30 -13.09 16.02
CA ASP A 178 0.42 -14.15 16.74
C ASP A 178 1.57 -14.73 15.90
N ASP A 179 1.40 -14.88 14.58
CA ASP A 179 2.49 -15.31 13.67
C ASP A 179 3.60 -14.25 13.60
N ILE A 180 3.26 -12.96 13.54
CA ILE A 180 4.24 -11.88 13.60
C ILE A 180 5.02 -11.92 14.92
N ASP A 181 4.34 -12.17 16.05
CA ASP A 181 4.98 -12.31 17.36
C ASP A 181 5.95 -13.50 17.39
N ALA A 182 5.56 -14.64 16.80
CA ALA A 182 6.43 -15.80 16.67
C ALA A 182 7.63 -15.55 15.74
N VAL A 183 7.41 -14.86 14.61
CA VAL A 183 8.46 -14.52 13.65
C VAL A 183 9.50 -13.61 14.30
N LEU A 184 9.07 -12.55 14.99
CA LEU A 184 9.96 -11.56 15.60
C LEU A 184 10.67 -12.05 16.87
N SER A 185 10.10 -13.04 17.57
CA SER A 185 10.73 -13.64 18.76
C SER A 185 11.77 -14.70 18.45
N ASN A 186 11.81 -15.22 17.21
CA ASN A 186 12.80 -16.19 16.79
C ASN A 186 13.87 -15.55 15.86
N PRO A 187 15.06 -15.22 16.39
CA PRO A 187 16.13 -14.62 15.59
C PRO A 187 16.64 -15.52 14.46
N GLY A 188 16.40 -16.84 14.53
CA GLY A 188 16.77 -17.80 13.49
C GLY A 188 16.01 -17.62 12.17
N ASN A 189 14.88 -16.88 12.18
CA ASN A 189 14.10 -16.59 10.97
C ASN A 189 14.68 -15.44 10.13
N GLY A 190 15.63 -14.65 10.68
CA GLY A 190 16.26 -13.54 9.95
C GLY A 190 15.41 -12.28 9.76
N PHE A 191 14.16 -12.26 10.21
CA PHE A 191 13.27 -11.09 10.15
C PHE A 191 13.35 -10.22 11.41
N ASN A 192 13.22 -8.90 11.24
CA ASN A 192 13.17 -7.92 12.32
C ASN A 192 12.02 -6.94 12.12
N LEU A 193 11.84 -6.04 13.09
CA LEU A 193 11.06 -4.83 12.88
C LEU A 193 11.54 -4.11 11.62
N GLY A 194 10.62 -3.60 10.81
CA GLY A 194 10.91 -2.97 9.51
C GLY A 194 10.95 -3.94 8.32
N ASP A 195 10.95 -5.25 8.57
CA ASP A 195 10.92 -6.27 7.51
C ASP A 195 9.51 -6.84 7.26
N ILE A 196 8.55 -6.47 8.12
CA ILE A 196 7.19 -7.03 8.16
C ILE A 196 6.19 -6.04 7.57
N TYR A 197 5.42 -6.54 6.60
CA TYR A 197 4.42 -5.77 5.88
C TYR A 197 3.09 -6.51 5.79
N ILE A 198 1.99 -5.76 5.80
CA ILE A 198 0.65 -6.32 5.69
C ILE A 198 -0.08 -5.64 4.53
N ASN A 199 -0.55 -6.43 3.57
CA ASN A 199 -1.43 -5.97 2.50
C ASN A 199 -2.88 -6.35 2.79
N MET A 200 -3.75 -5.34 2.80
CA MET A 200 -5.19 -5.48 3.01
C MET A 200 -5.94 -4.91 1.79
N SER A 201 -6.14 -5.77 0.80
CA SER A 201 -6.88 -5.46 -0.43
C SER A 201 -8.40 -5.68 -0.28
N GLY A 202 -8.92 -5.51 0.94
CA GLY A 202 -10.32 -5.71 1.31
C GLY A 202 -10.68 -4.99 2.60
N SER A 203 -11.98 -4.91 2.91
CA SER A 203 -12.50 -4.29 4.15
C SER A 203 -13.81 -4.92 4.58
N VAL A 204 -14.10 -4.85 5.88
CA VAL A 204 -15.42 -5.16 6.41
C VAL A 204 -16.29 -3.90 6.32
N LYS A 205 -17.21 -3.89 5.35
CA LYS A 205 -18.02 -2.70 5.03
C LYS A 205 -19.07 -2.41 6.11
N ILE A 206 -18.98 -1.24 6.76
CA ILE A 206 -19.89 -0.87 7.85
C ILE A 206 -21.36 -0.92 7.41
N GLY A 207 -21.74 -0.31 6.27
CA GLY A 207 -23.13 -0.31 5.82
C GLY A 207 -23.73 -1.72 5.64
N VAL A 208 -22.92 -2.68 5.19
CA VAL A 208 -23.33 -4.08 4.97
C VAL A 208 -23.41 -4.86 6.28
N PHE A 209 -22.51 -4.57 7.23
CA PHE A 209 -22.33 -5.36 8.44
C PHE A 209 -22.76 -4.64 9.75
N HIS A 210 -23.31 -3.42 9.70
CA HIS A 210 -23.58 -2.59 10.89
C HIS A 210 -24.45 -3.28 11.97
N ARG A 211 -25.37 -4.18 11.58
CA ARG A 211 -26.21 -4.95 12.54
C ARG A 211 -25.55 -6.22 13.06
N ALA A 212 -24.47 -6.67 12.44
CA ALA A 212 -23.74 -7.89 12.80
C ALA A 212 -22.53 -7.60 13.72
N TRP A 213 -22.05 -6.36 13.77
CA TRP A 213 -20.98 -5.92 14.69
C TRP A 213 -21.55 -5.45 16.02
N ASN A 214 -21.24 -6.15 17.10
CA ASN A 214 -21.43 -5.60 18.45
C ASN A 214 -20.23 -4.70 18.83
N SER A 215 -20.30 -4.01 19.97
CA SER A 215 -19.19 -3.17 20.45
C SER A 215 -17.93 -3.99 20.74
N HIS A 216 -18.11 -5.19 21.29
CA HIS A 216 -17.01 -6.09 21.62
C HIS A 216 -16.19 -6.51 20.39
N ASP A 217 -16.83 -6.79 19.25
CA ASP A 217 -16.12 -7.11 18.00
C ASP A 217 -15.30 -5.92 17.50
N ARG A 218 -15.84 -4.69 17.62
CA ARG A 218 -15.13 -3.47 17.23
C ARG A 218 -13.91 -3.25 18.11
N ASP A 219 -14.05 -3.44 19.41
CA ASP A 219 -12.95 -3.29 20.36
C ASP A 219 -11.89 -4.38 20.14
N ARG A 220 -12.31 -5.62 19.86
CA ARG A 220 -11.42 -6.73 19.51
C ARG A 220 -10.65 -6.43 18.22
N LEU A 221 -11.32 -6.03 17.14
CA LEU A 221 -10.65 -5.66 15.90
C LEU A 221 -9.65 -4.52 16.14
N LYS A 222 -10.07 -3.47 16.87
CA LYS A 222 -9.21 -2.32 17.16
C LYS A 222 -7.94 -2.73 17.90
N SER A 223 -8.09 -3.57 18.94
CA SER A 223 -6.96 -4.11 19.70
C SER A 223 -6.00 -4.92 18.81
N ILE A 224 -6.53 -5.80 17.96
CA ILE A 224 -5.72 -6.57 17.01
C ILE A 224 -4.98 -5.64 16.04
N MET A 225 -5.68 -4.65 15.45
CA MET A 225 -5.05 -3.71 14.53
C MET A 225 -3.97 -2.86 15.20
N GLN A 226 -4.15 -2.47 16.46
CA GLN A 226 -3.12 -1.78 17.24
C GLN A 226 -1.89 -2.68 17.46
N ARG A 227 -2.09 -3.97 17.81
CA ARG A 227 -0.99 -4.95 17.93
C ARG A 227 -0.21 -5.09 16.61
N LEU A 228 -0.92 -5.21 15.49
CA LEU A 228 -0.31 -5.31 14.16
C LEU A 228 0.46 -4.05 13.81
N ASN A 229 -0.13 -2.87 14.04
CA ASN A 229 0.45 -1.59 13.66
C ASN A 229 1.74 -1.26 14.43
N GLN A 230 1.91 -1.80 15.64
CA GLN A 230 3.15 -1.65 16.41
C GLN A 230 4.34 -2.41 15.80
N LYS A 231 4.10 -3.40 14.94
CA LYS A 231 5.12 -4.36 14.49
C LYS A 231 5.27 -4.46 12.98
N ALA A 232 4.33 -3.89 12.23
CA ALA A 232 4.30 -3.94 10.77
C ALA A 232 3.76 -2.65 10.16
N MET A 233 4.22 -2.34 8.95
CA MET A 233 3.56 -1.36 8.11
C MET A 233 2.35 -1.99 7.43
N ILE A 234 1.19 -1.34 7.52
CA ILE A 234 -0.08 -1.85 7.00
C ILE A 234 -0.49 -1.03 5.79
N PHE A 235 -0.65 -1.67 4.64
CA PHE A 235 -1.11 -1.05 3.40
C PHE A 235 -2.52 -1.53 3.09
N ALA A 236 -3.49 -0.63 3.15
CA ALA A 236 -4.89 -0.97 2.92
C ALA A 236 -5.48 -0.16 1.76
N CYS A 237 -6.28 -0.79 0.92
CA CYS A 237 -6.97 -0.07 -0.15
C CYS A 237 -8.01 0.91 0.42
N THR A 238 -8.21 2.06 -0.22
CA THR A 238 -9.22 3.05 0.21
C THR A 238 -10.66 2.59 -0.01
N GLY A 239 -10.90 1.59 -0.87
CA GLY A 239 -12.24 1.22 -1.31
C GLY A 239 -12.69 1.96 -2.56
N ASN A 240 -13.77 1.46 -3.19
CA ASN A 240 -14.22 1.87 -4.52
C ASN A 240 -15.61 2.52 -4.47
N VAL A 241 -15.82 3.58 -5.26
CA VAL A 241 -17.11 4.22 -5.47
C VAL A 241 -17.92 3.38 -6.45
N ARG A 242 -19.12 2.95 -6.04
CA ARG A 242 -20.13 2.37 -6.95
C ARG A 242 -21.19 3.44 -7.24
N GLY A 243 -20.90 4.31 -8.20
CA GLY A 243 -21.90 5.17 -8.85
C GLY A 243 -22.47 6.35 -8.03
N ILE A 244 -21.83 6.79 -6.93
CA ILE A 244 -22.25 8.01 -6.22
C ILE A 244 -21.02 8.77 -5.72
N ASP A 245 -20.77 9.96 -6.27
CA ASP A 245 -19.75 10.91 -5.81
C ASP A 245 -20.19 11.52 -4.46
N PHE A 246 -19.38 11.39 -3.40
CA PHE A 246 -19.66 12.01 -2.10
C PHE A 246 -18.45 12.77 -1.54
N TYR A 247 -18.71 14.01 -1.12
CA TYR A 247 -17.86 14.84 -0.27
C TYR A 247 -18.42 14.85 1.16
N GLY A 248 -17.55 14.79 2.18
CA GLY A 248 -17.91 15.03 3.60
C GLY A 248 -18.08 13.77 4.46
N GLU A 249 -18.15 13.97 5.78
CA GLU A 249 -18.14 12.99 6.90
C GLU A 249 -19.02 11.73 6.75
N PHE A 250 -19.91 11.69 5.75
CA PHE A 250 -20.63 10.49 5.30
C PHE A 250 -19.73 9.43 4.64
N LEU A 251 -18.44 9.74 4.40
CA LEU A 251 -17.39 8.80 3.97
C LEU A 251 -17.28 7.56 4.88
N GLY A 252 -17.61 7.69 6.17
CA GLY A 252 -17.60 6.61 7.16
C GLY A 252 -18.49 5.41 6.79
N THR A 253 -19.51 5.64 5.97
CA THR A 253 -20.49 4.61 5.59
C THR A 253 -20.04 3.76 4.40
N LEU A 254 -19.12 4.28 3.58
CA LEU A 254 -18.55 3.62 2.39
C LEU A 254 -17.18 3.00 2.67
N LEU A 255 -16.42 3.58 3.62
CA LEU A 255 -15.22 2.99 4.17
C LEU A 255 -15.56 1.83 5.12
N GLY A 256 -14.76 0.78 5.09
CA GLY A 256 -14.86 -0.35 6.00
C GLY A 256 -13.82 -0.31 7.11
N TYR A 257 -13.93 -1.23 8.05
CA TYR A 257 -12.83 -1.50 8.96
C TYR A 257 -11.80 -2.44 8.30
N PRO A 258 -10.49 -2.23 8.55
CA PRO A 258 -9.91 -1.27 9.50
C PRO A 258 -9.58 0.13 8.94
N GLN A 259 -9.88 0.42 7.67
CA GLN A 259 -9.47 1.65 6.97
C GLN A 259 -9.86 2.95 7.70
N LEU A 260 -10.95 2.95 8.44
CA LEU A 260 -11.41 4.12 9.20
C LEU A 260 -10.50 4.53 10.35
N TRP A 261 -9.69 3.62 10.87
CA TRP A 261 -8.78 3.91 11.97
C TRP A 261 -7.40 4.38 11.50
N TYR A 262 -7.23 4.76 10.23
CA TYR A 262 -5.95 5.20 9.71
C TYR A 262 -5.31 6.34 10.54
N LYS A 263 -6.12 7.24 11.14
CA LYS A 263 -5.62 8.31 12.03
C LYS A 263 -5.11 7.79 13.38
N GLU A 264 -5.62 6.65 13.82
CA GLU A 264 -5.29 6.02 15.11
C GLU A 264 -4.21 4.94 14.95
N LEU A 265 -3.84 4.61 13.71
CA LEU A 265 -2.88 3.57 13.34
C LEU A 265 -1.71 4.22 12.57
N PRO A 266 -0.71 4.80 13.26
CA PRO A 266 0.34 5.62 12.65
C PRO A 266 1.18 4.90 11.59
N ASN A 267 1.25 3.56 11.60
CA ASN A 267 1.99 2.78 10.61
C ASN A 267 1.09 2.20 9.51
N MET A 268 -0.17 2.68 9.42
CA MET A 268 -1.11 2.31 8.37
C MET A 268 -1.10 3.35 7.25
N ARG A 269 -1.07 2.90 6.01
CA ARG A 269 -1.19 3.74 4.82
C ARG A 269 -2.36 3.28 3.98
N LEU A 270 -3.27 4.20 3.71
CA LEU A 270 -4.32 3.99 2.72
C LEU A 270 -3.74 4.18 1.32
N VAL A 271 -4.18 3.33 0.39
CA VAL A 271 -3.74 3.36 -1.00
C VAL A 271 -4.94 3.52 -1.92
N GLY A 272 -5.05 4.71 -2.51
CA GLY A 272 -6.05 5.07 -3.49
C GLY A 272 -5.67 4.64 -4.90
N MET A 273 -6.64 4.67 -5.80
CA MET A 273 -6.44 4.30 -7.20
C MET A 273 -6.26 5.52 -8.10
N ALA A 274 -5.27 5.44 -8.96
CA ALA A 274 -5.04 6.34 -10.08
C ALA A 274 -5.33 5.63 -11.41
N THR A 275 -5.65 6.44 -12.41
CA THR A 275 -5.79 6.03 -13.80
C THR A 275 -4.42 5.76 -14.42
N GLN A 276 -4.39 5.09 -15.56
CA GLN A 276 -3.16 4.85 -16.33
C GLN A 276 -2.40 6.12 -16.73
N ASN A 277 -3.10 7.25 -16.82
CA ASN A 277 -2.52 8.56 -17.12
C ASN A 277 -2.01 9.31 -15.88
N GLY A 278 -2.11 8.68 -14.71
CA GLY A 278 -1.71 9.26 -13.42
C GLY A 278 -2.67 10.33 -12.90
N TYR A 279 -3.92 10.36 -13.38
CA TYR A 279 -4.97 11.13 -12.71
C TYR A 279 -5.55 10.31 -11.57
N ARG A 280 -6.11 10.96 -10.57
CA ARG A 280 -6.92 10.25 -9.58
C ARG A 280 -8.10 9.57 -10.28
N SER A 281 -8.39 8.33 -9.91
CA SER A 281 -9.59 7.66 -10.42
C SER A 281 -10.85 8.21 -9.75
N LYS A 282 -11.92 8.41 -10.52
CA LYS A 282 -13.26 8.72 -9.99
C LYS A 282 -13.94 7.50 -9.36
N LYS A 283 -13.39 6.30 -9.56
CA LYS A 283 -13.93 5.04 -9.04
C LYS A 283 -13.37 4.69 -7.66
N THR A 284 -12.53 5.54 -7.06
CA THR A 284 -11.91 5.31 -5.75
C THR A 284 -12.52 6.24 -4.70
N LEU A 285 -12.63 5.77 -3.46
CA LEU A 285 -12.97 6.66 -2.36
C LEU A 285 -11.86 7.70 -2.16
N ASN A 286 -12.24 8.89 -1.67
CA ASN A 286 -11.29 9.93 -1.25
C ASN A 286 -10.30 9.32 -0.26
N ALA A 287 -9.02 9.26 -0.63
CA ALA A 287 -7.97 9.13 0.35
C ALA A 287 -7.75 10.52 0.96
N PRO A 288 -7.76 10.65 2.31
CA PRO A 288 -7.32 11.87 2.97
C PRO A 288 -5.94 12.35 2.46
N GLU A 289 -5.63 13.62 2.72
CA GLU A 289 -4.31 14.18 2.44
C GLU A 289 -3.20 13.38 3.15
N GLY A 290 -2.08 13.13 2.48
CA GLY A 290 -0.99 12.30 3.00
C GLY A 290 -1.18 10.79 2.82
N HIS A 291 -1.98 10.34 1.85
CA HIS A 291 -2.12 8.92 1.48
C HIS A 291 -1.58 8.58 0.08
N LEU A 292 -1.27 7.31 -0.13
CA LEU A 292 -0.58 6.82 -1.32
C LEU A 292 -1.56 6.56 -2.46
N TRP A 293 -1.09 6.63 -3.70
CA TRP A 293 -1.90 6.30 -4.86
C TRP A 293 -1.13 5.39 -5.80
N ALA A 294 -1.81 4.45 -6.43
CA ALA A 294 -1.19 3.57 -7.42
C ALA A 294 -2.07 3.43 -8.67
N ILE A 295 -1.46 3.19 -9.82
CA ILE A 295 -2.21 2.97 -11.06
C ILE A 295 -2.94 1.64 -10.93
N ALA A 296 -4.26 1.68 -10.89
CA ALA A 296 -5.07 0.49 -10.64
C ALA A 296 -6.37 0.46 -11.45
N GLU A 297 -6.47 1.30 -12.47
CA GLU A 297 -7.48 1.17 -13.52
C GLU A 297 -6.94 0.32 -14.68
N ASP A 298 -7.69 -0.73 -15.01
CA ASP A 298 -7.47 -1.65 -16.12
C ASP A 298 -6.06 -2.25 -16.14
N VAL A 299 -5.57 -2.64 -14.96
CA VAL A 299 -4.26 -3.28 -14.78
C VAL A 299 -4.38 -4.79 -14.90
N LEU A 300 -3.36 -5.41 -15.49
CA LEU A 300 -3.26 -6.88 -15.60
C LEU A 300 -2.66 -7.50 -14.34
N CYS A 301 -3.19 -8.67 -14.00
CA CYS A 301 -2.70 -9.54 -12.94
C CYS A 301 -3.06 -11.01 -13.25
N ALA A 302 -2.57 -11.94 -12.42
CA ALA A 302 -2.92 -13.35 -12.50
C ALA A 302 -4.43 -13.58 -12.36
N ASN A 303 -4.94 -14.54 -13.12
CA ASN A 303 -6.31 -15.01 -13.04
C ASN A 303 -6.35 -16.44 -12.50
N ASN A 304 -7.43 -16.81 -11.82
CA ASN A 304 -7.60 -18.17 -11.31
C ASN A 304 -8.22 -19.14 -12.34
N LYS A 305 -8.38 -18.69 -13.59
CA LYS A 305 -8.86 -19.52 -14.69
C LYS A 305 -7.68 -19.97 -15.55
N PRO A 306 -7.33 -21.27 -15.58
CA PRO A 306 -6.18 -21.75 -16.37
C PRO A 306 -6.26 -21.44 -17.87
N SER A 307 -7.47 -21.36 -18.44
CA SER A 307 -7.68 -21.01 -19.85
C SER A 307 -7.43 -19.54 -20.18
N GLU A 308 -7.46 -18.67 -19.18
CA GLU A 308 -7.30 -17.23 -19.31
C GLU A 308 -6.40 -16.76 -18.16
N PRO A 309 -5.09 -17.06 -18.16
CA PRO A 309 -4.21 -16.90 -16.98
C PRO A 309 -4.00 -15.44 -16.56
N GLU A 310 -4.45 -14.48 -17.35
CA GLU A 310 -4.34 -13.05 -17.04
C GLU A 310 -5.71 -12.39 -17.12
N ILE A 311 -5.97 -11.45 -16.22
CA ILE A 311 -7.23 -10.71 -16.17
C ILE A 311 -6.96 -9.23 -15.93
N LYS A 312 -7.70 -8.36 -16.63
CA LYS A 312 -7.72 -6.93 -16.33
C LYS A 312 -8.68 -6.66 -15.19
N LYS A 313 -8.21 -5.94 -14.17
CA LYS A 313 -9.03 -5.48 -13.05
C LYS A 313 -8.89 -3.97 -12.84
N THR A 314 -9.96 -3.40 -12.32
CA THR A 314 -10.02 -2.02 -11.84
C THR A 314 -10.45 -2.02 -10.38
N GLY A 315 -9.66 -1.39 -9.51
CA GLY A 315 -10.02 -1.19 -8.11
C GLY A 315 -8.84 -0.82 -7.22
N SER A 316 -9.09 -0.06 -6.15
CA SER A 316 -8.07 0.26 -5.14
C SER A 316 -7.42 -0.98 -4.50
N SER A 317 -8.06 -2.16 -4.55
CA SER A 317 -7.47 -3.44 -4.14
C SER A 317 -6.28 -3.89 -5.01
N MET A 318 -6.16 -3.38 -6.24
CA MET A 318 -4.98 -3.53 -7.11
C MET A 318 -3.93 -2.45 -6.85
N ALA A 319 -4.24 -1.40 -6.09
CA ALA A 319 -3.31 -0.32 -5.79
C ALA A 319 -2.41 -0.65 -4.57
N SER A 320 -3.00 -1.17 -3.48
CA SER A 320 -2.26 -1.57 -2.29
C SER A 320 -1.13 -2.59 -2.51
N PRO A 321 -1.25 -3.64 -3.36
CA PRO A 321 -0.14 -4.56 -3.61
C PRO A 321 1.08 -3.88 -4.26
N GLN A 322 0.89 -2.76 -4.96
CA GLN A 322 2.01 -2.00 -5.50
C GLN A 322 2.77 -1.26 -4.39
N ALA A 323 2.03 -0.69 -3.43
CA ALA A 323 2.59 0.07 -2.33
C ALA A 323 3.40 -0.82 -1.39
N VAL A 324 2.82 -1.96 -1.01
CA VAL A 324 3.48 -2.91 -0.11
C VAL A 324 4.74 -3.50 -0.75
N GLY A 325 4.68 -3.84 -2.06
CA GLY A 325 5.85 -4.35 -2.78
C GLY A 325 6.94 -3.30 -2.94
N LEU A 326 6.56 -2.04 -3.19
CA LEU A 326 7.51 -0.94 -3.28
C LEU A 326 8.18 -0.69 -1.92
N ALA A 327 7.41 -0.76 -0.83
CA ALA A 327 7.93 -0.64 0.52
C ALA A 327 8.93 -1.76 0.85
N ALA A 328 8.59 -3.01 0.53
CA ALA A 328 9.47 -4.16 0.70
C ALA A 328 10.79 -4.02 -0.10
N GLN A 329 10.72 -3.52 -1.34
CA GLN A 329 11.94 -3.24 -2.11
C GLN A 329 12.80 -2.18 -1.44
N LEU A 330 12.21 -1.04 -1.03
CA LEU A 330 12.93 0.09 -0.44
C LEU A 330 13.65 -0.29 0.86
N ALA A 331 13.00 -1.07 1.72
CA ALA A 331 13.57 -1.47 3.00
C ALA A 331 14.75 -2.42 2.89
N ARG A 332 14.93 -3.06 1.73
CA ARG A 332 16.00 -4.03 1.46
C ARG A 332 16.99 -3.56 0.41
N LEU A 333 16.94 -2.29 0.03
CA LEU A 333 17.97 -1.70 -0.82
C LEU A 333 19.35 -1.82 -0.15
N PRO A 334 20.37 -2.31 -0.88
CA PRO A 334 21.70 -2.53 -0.31
C PRO A 334 22.37 -1.23 0.16
N ASN A 335 22.06 -0.11 -0.50
CA ASN A 335 22.58 1.21 -0.19
C ASN A 335 21.44 2.15 0.23
N LYS A 336 21.03 2.07 1.50
CA LYS A 336 20.09 3.06 2.06
C LYS A 336 20.76 4.43 2.15
N PRO A 337 20.03 5.54 1.95
CA PRO A 337 20.57 6.87 2.22
C PRO A 337 21.13 6.97 3.65
N LYS A 338 22.24 7.70 3.85
CA LYS A 338 22.74 8.00 5.20
C LYS A 338 21.62 8.63 6.03
N GLY A 339 21.41 8.11 7.23
CA GLY A 339 20.36 8.59 8.15
C GLY A 339 19.02 7.84 8.06
N PHE A 340 18.91 6.77 7.26
CA PHE A 340 17.74 5.88 7.34
C PHE A 340 17.71 5.18 8.71
N PRO A 341 16.67 5.37 9.55
CA PRO A 341 16.67 4.82 10.90
C PRO A 341 16.70 3.29 10.89
N ASP A 342 17.44 2.72 11.84
CA ASP A 342 17.37 1.28 12.09
C ASP A 342 16.01 0.98 12.73
N PRO A 343 15.15 0.20 12.07
CA PRO A 343 13.82 -0.10 12.60
C PRO A 343 13.83 -0.86 13.93
N LYS A 344 14.95 -1.46 14.34
CA LYS A 344 15.11 -2.04 15.69
C LYS A 344 15.15 -0.97 16.78
N SER A 345 15.83 0.15 16.52
CA SER A 345 16.02 1.23 17.49
C SER A 345 15.01 2.36 17.35
N ASP A 346 14.54 2.61 16.12
CA ASP A 346 13.63 3.69 15.77
C ASP A 346 12.69 3.28 14.64
N PHE A 347 11.70 2.46 14.99
CA PHE A 347 10.70 2.00 14.03
C PHE A 347 9.84 3.16 13.49
N ARG A 348 9.56 4.18 14.31
CA ARG A 348 8.76 5.32 13.90
C ARG A 348 9.50 6.15 12.85
N GLY A 349 10.75 6.52 13.09
CA GLY A 349 11.56 7.24 12.12
C GLY A 349 11.77 6.43 10.85
N PHE A 350 11.91 5.11 10.95
CA PHE A 350 11.95 4.22 9.79
C PHE A 350 10.68 4.36 8.94
N VAL A 351 9.49 4.32 9.55
CA VAL A 351 8.21 4.49 8.86
C VAL A 351 8.09 5.87 8.22
N GLU A 352 8.48 6.93 8.94
CA GLU A 352 8.45 8.31 8.42
C GLU A 352 9.40 8.48 7.21
N GLN A 353 10.60 7.88 7.24
CA GLN A 353 11.51 7.90 6.09
C GLN A 353 11.01 7.06 4.91
N MET A 354 10.44 5.89 5.18
CA MET A 354 9.79 5.06 4.15
C MET A 354 8.69 5.85 3.45
N GLU A 355 7.88 6.55 4.22
CA GLU A 355 6.82 7.40 3.71
C GLU A 355 7.36 8.50 2.77
N ILE A 356 8.38 9.24 3.22
CA ILE A 356 9.05 10.25 2.40
C ILE A 356 9.53 9.65 1.07
N GLN A 357 10.16 8.47 1.07
CA GLN A 357 10.63 7.84 -0.16
C GLN A 357 9.48 7.44 -1.08
N LEU A 358 8.37 6.94 -0.54
CA LEU A 358 7.17 6.60 -1.32
C LEU A 358 6.54 7.85 -1.96
N TYR A 359 6.70 9.03 -1.34
CA TYR A 359 6.17 10.31 -1.83
C TYR A 359 7.12 11.12 -2.72
N ARG A 360 8.45 10.99 -2.57
CA ARG A 360 9.42 11.96 -3.10
C ARG A 360 9.31 12.24 -4.60
N ASP A 361 8.91 11.27 -5.42
CA ASP A 361 8.76 11.44 -6.87
C ASP A 361 7.35 11.18 -7.38
N SER A 362 6.39 11.16 -6.46
CA SER A 362 5.00 10.78 -6.69
C SER A 362 4.15 11.95 -7.17
N TRP A 363 3.34 11.73 -8.22
CA TRP A 363 2.44 12.79 -8.72
C TRP A 363 1.13 12.20 -9.22
N ILE A 364 0.02 12.67 -8.67
CA ILE A 364 -1.27 12.69 -9.39
C ILE A 364 -1.33 13.99 -10.20
N ARG A 365 -1.74 13.90 -11.46
CA ARG A 365 -2.05 15.09 -12.25
C ARG A 365 -3.29 15.78 -11.66
N PRO A 366 -3.23 17.08 -11.33
CA PRO A 366 -4.40 17.80 -10.83
C PRO A 366 -5.53 17.74 -11.87
N GLU A 367 -6.77 17.54 -11.42
CA GLU A 367 -7.92 17.71 -12.30
C GLU A 367 -8.00 19.19 -12.70
N SER A 368 -8.20 19.47 -13.99
CA SER A 368 -8.30 20.84 -14.49
C SER A 368 -9.59 21.49 -13.96
N LYS A 369 -9.51 22.11 -12.77
CA LYS A 369 -10.28 23.26 -12.25
C LYS A 369 -10.08 23.38 -10.73
N GLY A 370 -9.09 24.18 -10.32
CA GLY A 370 -9.16 24.99 -9.08
C GLY A 370 -9.33 24.33 -7.71
N LYS A 371 -9.15 23.02 -7.55
CA LYS A 371 -9.05 22.38 -6.23
C LYS A 371 -7.90 21.37 -6.22
N THR A 372 -6.81 21.74 -5.57
CA THR A 372 -5.72 20.83 -5.20
C THR A 372 -6.19 19.99 -4.02
N GLU A 373 -6.75 18.81 -4.29
CA GLU A 373 -6.84 17.78 -3.25
C GLU A 373 -5.60 16.87 -3.38
N GLY A 374 -4.73 16.98 -2.38
CA GLY A 374 -3.40 16.39 -2.34
C GLY A 374 -3.43 14.87 -2.45
N GLY A 375 -2.87 14.37 -3.56
CA GLY A 375 -2.69 12.96 -3.80
C GLY A 375 -1.52 12.70 -4.75
N HIS A 376 -0.86 11.57 -4.56
CA HIS A 376 0.47 11.28 -5.03
C HIS A 376 0.54 9.85 -5.61
N VAL A 377 0.69 9.68 -6.94
CA VAL A 377 0.93 8.35 -7.53
C VAL A 377 2.34 7.92 -7.19
N MET A 378 2.48 6.84 -6.42
CA MET A 378 3.76 6.28 -5.98
C MET A 378 4.74 6.23 -7.14
N ALA A 379 5.90 6.82 -6.92
CA ALA A 379 7.05 6.70 -7.78
C ALA A 379 8.24 7.02 -6.89
N VAL A 380 9.29 6.21 -7.03
CA VAL A 380 10.55 6.47 -6.35
C VAL A 380 11.60 6.70 -7.40
N ARG A 381 12.37 7.79 -7.28
CA ARG A 381 13.62 7.99 -8.01
C ARG A 381 14.68 7.05 -7.44
N LEU A 382 14.64 5.82 -7.92
CA LEU A 382 15.75 4.87 -7.85
C LEU A 382 16.51 4.93 -9.18
N ILE A 383 16.92 6.16 -9.53
CA ILE A 383 18.04 6.58 -10.42
C ILE A 383 17.82 6.58 -11.94
N SER A 384 18.23 7.70 -12.55
CA SER A 384 18.83 7.68 -13.89
C SER A 384 19.80 8.86 -14.05
N ASN A 385 21.00 8.59 -14.56
CA ASN A 385 22.09 9.48 -15.02
C ASN A 385 21.76 10.97 -15.21
N GLN A 386 22.49 11.81 -14.49
CA GLN A 386 23.06 13.05 -15.03
C GLN A 386 24.52 13.08 -14.60
N PHE A 387 25.41 12.71 -15.50
CA PHE A 387 26.76 13.25 -15.72
C PHE A 387 27.37 12.47 -16.88
N LEU A 388 26.82 12.69 -18.08
CA LEU A 388 27.66 12.79 -19.27
C LEU A 388 27.64 14.27 -19.63
N ASN A 389 28.85 14.82 -19.74
CA ASN A 389 29.23 16.18 -20.13
C ASN A 389 29.09 17.26 -19.05
N HIS A 390 30.11 17.39 -18.20
CA HIS A 390 30.91 18.62 -18.10
C HIS A 390 32.28 18.22 -17.52
N CYS A 391 33.22 17.92 -18.41
CA CYS A 391 34.57 18.42 -18.17
C CYS A 391 34.46 19.91 -18.44
N ASP A 392 34.60 20.73 -17.40
CA ASP A 392 35.07 22.09 -17.59
C ASP A 392 36.17 22.33 -16.56
N ASP A 393 37.33 22.66 -17.09
CA ASP A 393 38.54 22.99 -16.38
C ASP A 393 38.34 24.32 -15.66
N SER A 394 38.09 24.29 -14.36
CA SER A 394 38.39 25.42 -13.44
C SER A 394 38.02 25.04 -12.02
N ASP A 395 38.98 24.46 -11.31
CA ASP A 395 39.51 25.09 -10.10
C ASP A 395 40.60 24.20 -9.53
N GLY A 396 41.82 24.74 -9.55
CA GLY A 396 43.02 24.04 -9.16
C GLY A 396 43.03 23.74 -7.67
N CYS A 397 43.14 22.46 -7.35
CA CYS A 397 43.76 21.99 -6.11
C CYS A 397 44.58 20.74 -6.42
N GLY A 398 45.88 20.96 -6.64
CA GLY A 398 46.99 20.09 -6.27
C GLY A 398 46.97 18.63 -6.72
N CYS A 399 47.69 18.34 -7.81
CA CYS A 399 48.33 17.04 -8.02
C CYS A 399 49.23 16.68 -6.82
N VAL A 400 49.12 15.46 -6.31
CA VAL A 400 50.30 14.66 -5.95
C VAL A 400 50.08 13.26 -6.53
N ILE A 401 50.95 12.94 -7.47
CA ILE A 401 51.12 11.63 -8.09
C ILE A 401 52.00 10.79 -7.17
N MET A 402 51.50 9.63 -6.74
CA MET A 402 52.19 8.33 -6.80
C MET A 402 51.19 7.20 -6.65
#